data_AF-A0A8E2R1W9-F1
#
_entry.id   AF-A0A8E2R1W9-F1
#
_cell.length_a   1.000
_cell.length_b   1.000
_cell.length_c   1.000
_cell.angle_alpha   90.00
_cell.angle_beta   90.00
_cell.angle_gamma   90.00
#
_symmetry.space_group_name_H-M   'P 1'
#
loop_
_entity.id
_entity.type
_entity.pdbx_description
1 polymer ?
#
loop_
_entity_poly.entity_id
_entity_poly.type
_entity_poly.pdbx_seq_one_letter_code
_entity_poly.pdbx_strand_id
1 'polypeptide(L)'
;MATQDTLLSEQSLFPHPDGAALSLQLPWYRSVWLSSVTGLALEIDGAAIDASKLRLEHRGESYRLDDIAEQSEVLWFLQDRPRLVVELDEPIADGSEHEVRLVADLRLPYMQIKPGSEIEPGLYVPNHVDVTRTLVASEAVEAATTPYFEASAADALGEFAEPRDSDPFKLGLTLYSATAEFAAGWYDFDSLLARVAELGIGPGIEIVASQMVPTYPHVSDEFVAKWRSAFDKYGFDASSFGANLDMGRNRSRDMSLDEEFEFTETLLQSAKKLDFPLVRIQSAKPELLRRILPIAERLNLKLGYEIHAPLGPNAEPIVKVREVFEEFDSPLLGFVADFSSTMHSMAPTLLRSVKKRGLDDAAVEKLQEIWRTDVPMRERQQAFIAYLEGRGINPGILGSLAHLSFNMQGRVDVREWSDIMPQILHVHAKFYDIDEHGDEPAIDYRAITEEFVRGGFSGYMSSEWEGHAFADLGEVDPLVLVQRQHALIRRSMREVQALA
;
A
#
# COMPACT_ATOMS: atom_id res chain seq x y z
N MET A 1 0.22 4.16 5.65
CA MET A 1 -1.10 4.68 5.26
C MET A 1 -2.13 4.12 6.21
N ALA A 2 -2.44 4.87 7.27
CA ALA A 2 -3.52 4.52 8.18
C ALA A 2 -4.75 5.29 7.72
N THR A 3 -5.84 4.59 7.41
CA THR A 3 -7.13 5.19 7.09
C THR A 3 -7.87 5.40 8.42
N GLN A 4 -7.38 6.36 9.22
CA GLN A 4 -7.75 6.54 10.63
C GLN A 4 -9.25 6.78 10.87
N ASP A 5 -10.03 7.10 9.84
CA ASP A 5 -11.47 7.38 9.94
C ASP A 5 -12.36 6.37 9.19
N THR A 6 -11.81 5.23 8.73
CA THR A 6 -12.55 4.27 7.89
C THR A 6 -13.00 3.01 8.62
N LEU A 7 -12.89 2.95 9.95
CA LEU A 7 -13.31 1.75 10.69
C LEU A 7 -14.83 1.54 10.61
N LEU A 8 -15.58 2.65 10.62
CA LEU A 8 -17.04 2.70 10.50
C LEU A 8 -17.43 3.64 9.35
N SER A 9 -18.38 3.21 8.51
CA SER A 9 -19.09 4.05 7.54
C SER A 9 -20.43 4.53 8.11
N GLU A 10 -21.11 5.45 7.42
CA GLU A 10 -22.45 5.93 7.82
C GLU A 10 -23.50 4.81 7.90
N GLN A 11 -23.23 3.67 7.24
CA GLN A 11 -24.12 2.51 7.16
C GLN A 11 -23.57 1.32 7.96
N SER A 12 -22.68 1.55 8.91
CA SER A 12 -22.08 0.46 9.68
C SER A 12 -23.00 -0.17 10.73
N LEU A 13 -24.13 0.44 11.10
CA LEU A 13 -24.98 -0.05 12.20
C LEU A 13 -26.19 -0.85 11.70
N PHE A 14 -26.39 -2.04 12.25
CA PHE A 14 -27.46 -2.96 11.88
C PHE A 14 -28.22 -3.46 13.12
N PRO A 15 -29.55 -3.59 13.04
CA PRO A 15 -30.30 -4.42 13.99
C PRO A 15 -29.77 -5.87 13.96
N HIS A 16 -29.64 -6.49 15.13
CA HIS A 16 -29.24 -7.89 15.25
C HIS A 16 -30.12 -8.58 16.30
N PRO A 17 -30.48 -9.88 16.16
CA PRO A 17 -31.32 -10.57 17.14
C PRO A 17 -30.81 -10.51 18.58
N ASP A 18 -29.49 -10.46 18.78
CA ASP A 18 -28.86 -10.36 20.10
C ASP A 18 -28.67 -8.91 20.60
N GLY A 19 -29.02 -7.89 19.80
CA GLY A 19 -28.74 -6.50 20.12
C GLY A 19 -28.50 -5.66 18.87
N ALA A 20 -27.23 -5.49 18.53
CA ALA A 20 -26.78 -4.74 17.37
C ALA A 20 -25.60 -5.45 16.67
N ALA A 21 -25.32 -5.07 15.43
CA ALA A 21 -24.10 -5.46 14.73
C ALA A 21 -23.46 -4.26 14.05
N LEU A 22 -22.13 -4.15 14.14
CA LEU A 22 -21.35 -3.13 13.46
C LEU A 22 -20.54 -3.76 12.31
N SER A 23 -20.74 -3.26 11.09
CA SER A 23 -19.90 -3.59 9.93
C SER A 23 -18.57 -2.88 10.03
N LEU A 24 -17.48 -3.64 10.12
CA LEU A 24 -16.13 -3.10 10.26
C LEU A 24 -15.41 -3.09 8.92
N GLN A 25 -14.79 -1.96 8.58
CA GLN A 25 -13.82 -1.88 7.50
C GLN A 25 -12.41 -1.86 8.08
N LEU A 26 -11.49 -2.60 7.47
CA LEU A 26 -10.10 -2.65 7.92
C LEU A 26 -9.45 -1.25 7.78
N PRO A 27 -8.94 -0.64 8.86
CA PRO A 27 -8.37 0.70 8.80
C PRO A 27 -6.88 0.67 8.37
N TRP A 28 -6.60 -0.08 7.31
CA TRP A 28 -5.25 -0.28 6.76
C TRP A 28 -5.31 -0.55 5.26
N TYR A 29 -4.20 -0.35 4.55
CA TYR A 29 -4.17 -0.44 3.07
C TYR A 29 -4.14 -1.87 2.50
N ARG A 30 -3.91 -2.88 3.33
CA ARG A 30 -3.77 -4.28 2.90
C ARG A 30 -4.34 -5.22 3.95
N SER A 31 -4.68 -6.43 3.53
CA SER A 31 -5.21 -7.47 4.42
C SER A 31 -4.24 -7.81 5.54
N VAL A 32 -4.80 -8.17 6.68
CA VAL A 32 -4.07 -8.61 7.88
C VAL A 32 -4.72 -9.86 8.47
N TRP A 33 -4.02 -10.56 9.35
CA TRP A 33 -4.57 -11.69 10.09
C TRP A 33 -5.47 -11.20 11.22
N LEU A 34 -6.51 -11.95 11.60
CA LEU A 34 -7.36 -11.59 12.75
C LEU A 34 -6.54 -11.46 14.04
N SER A 35 -5.49 -12.28 14.19
CA SER A 35 -4.47 -12.11 15.24
C SER A 35 -3.77 -10.75 15.27
N SER A 36 -3.99 -9.88 14.28
CA SER A 36 -3.49 -8.50 14.30
C SER A 36 -4.32 -7.59 15.21
N VAL A 37 -5.59 -7.91 15.50
CA VAL A 37 -6.51 -7.04 16.28
C VAL A 37 -6.25 -7.14 17.78
N THR A 38 -5.41 -6.29 18.32
CA THR A 38 -4.96 -6.33 19.72
C THR A 38 -5.97 -5.77 20.72
N GLY A 39 -6.98 -5.01 20.26
CA GLY A 39 -8.02 -4.47 21.12
C GLY A 39 -9.23 -3.95 20.33
N LEU A 40 -10.41 -4.14 20.90
CA LEU A 40 -11.67 -3.52 20.45
C LEU A 40 -12.43 -3.04 21.69
N ALA A 41 -12.75 -1.75 21.73
CA ALA A 41 -13.56 -1.16 22.79
C ALA A 41 -14.71 -0.36 22.17
N LEU A 42 -15.93 -0.63 22.62
CA LEU A 42 -17.16 -0.08 22.05
C LEU A 42 -17.94 0.69 23.11
N GLU A 43 -18.49 1.83 22.71
CA GLU A 43 -19.44 2.62 23.46
C GLU A 43 -20.62 2.97 22.55
N ILE A 44 -21.85 2.80 23.05
CA ILE A 44 -23.09 3.15 22.36
C ILE A 44 -23.86 4.10 23.27
N ASP A 45 -24.24 5.28 22.76
CA ASP A 45 -25.00 6.32 23.47
C ASP A 45 -24.39 6.70 24.83
N GLY A 46 -23.06 6.80 24.89
CA GLY A 46 -22.34 7.13 26.12
C GLY A 46 -22.08 5.93 27.06
N ALA A 47 -22.60 4.74 26.74
CA ALA A 47 -22.48 3.54 27.56
C ALA A 47 -21.42 2.57 27.01
N ALA A 48 -20.35 2.36 27.78
CA ALA A 48 -19.31 1.39 27.44
C ALA A 48 -19.87 -0.05 27.47
N ILE A 49 -19.60 -0.81 26.40
CA ILE A 49 -19.98 -2.21 26.28
C ILE A 49 -18.85 -3.09 26.79
N ASP A 50 -19.18 -4.03 27.67
CA ASP A 50 -18.23 -5.02 28.18
C ASP A 50 -17.73 -5.94 27.06
N ALA A 51 -16.42 -6.18 27.00
CA ALA A 51 -15.80 -7.02 25.97
C ALA A 51 -16.39 -8.44 25.88
N SER A 52 -16.93 -8.98 26.98
CA SER A 52 -17.58 -10.30 27.01
C SER A 52 -18.91 -10.35 26.25
N LYS A 53 -19.51 -9.18 25.97
CA LYS A 53 -20.73 -9.00 25.16
C LYS A 53 -20.44 -8.76 23.67
N LEU A 54 -19.17 -8.75 23.29
CA LEU A 54 -18.73 -8.51 21.91
C LEU A 54 -18.27 -9.82 21.25
N ARG A 55 -18.71 -10.05 20.02
CA ARG A 55 -18.27 -11.17 19.17
C ARG A 55 -17.95 -10.65 17.79
N LEU A 56 -16.86 -11.12 17.20
CA LEU A 56 -16.53 -10.80 15.82
C LEU A 56 -16.98 -11.96 14.93
N GLU A 57 -17.93 -11.70 14.04
CA GLU A 57 -18.33 -12.65 13.00
C GLU A 57 -17.56 -12.37 11.70
N HIS A 58 -16.92 -13.40 11.17
CA HIS A 58 -16.13 -13.29 9.96
C HIS A 58 -16.16 -14.60 9.18
N ARG A 59 -16.51 -14.53 7.88
CA ARG A 59 -16.59 -15.69 6.97
C ARG A 59 -17.41 -16.87 7.51
N GLY A 60 -18.50 -16.58 8.23
CA GLY A 60 -19.44 -17.58 8.76
C GLY A 60 -19.04 -18.17 10.13
N GLU A 61 -17.91 -17.76 10.68
CA GLU A 61 -17.45 -18.14 12.01
C GLU A 61 -17.63 -16.96 13.00
N SER A 62 -17.82 -17.26 14.28
CA SER A 62 -17.97 -16.26 15.35
C SER A 62 -16.86 -16.43 16.39
N TYR A 63 -16.11 -15.36 16.66
CA TYR A 63 -14.98 -15.34 17.57
C TYR A 63 -15.28 -14.47 18.80
N ARG A 64 -14.95 -14.95 20.01
CA ARG A 64 -14.87 -14.07 21.18
C ARG A 64 -13.62 -13.20 21.05
N LEU A 65 -13.65 -12.00 21.63
CA LEU A 65 -12.49 -11.09 21.55
C LEU A 65 -11.19 -11.69 22.11
N ASP A 66 -11.30 -12.51 23.16
CA ASP A 66 -10.14 -13.20 23.76
C ASP A 66 -9.53 -14.25 22.81
N ASP A 67 -10.33 -14.85 21.92
CA ASP A 67 -9.91 -15.92 21.01
C ASP A 67 -9.27 -15.36 19.71
N ILE A 68 -9.51 -14.08 19.39
CA ILE A 68 -9.00 -13.41 18.18
C ILE A 68 -7.47 -13.43 18.14
N ALA A 69 -6.82 -13.37 19.31
CA ALA A 69 -5.37 -13.41 19.47
C ALA A 69 -4.72 -14.66 18.84
N GLU A 70 -5.45 -15.77 18.82
CA GLU A 70 -4.98 -17.07 18.36
C GLU A 70 -5.23 -17.29 16.85
N GLN A 71 -6.00 -16.40 16.20
CA GLN A 71 -6.42 -16.55 14.80
C GLN A 71 -5.35 -16.06 13.81
N SER A 72 -4.16 -16.67 13.82
CA SER A 72 -3.03 -16.32 12.93
C SER A 72 -3.14 -16.86 11.50
N GLU A 73 -4.14 -17.68 11.24
CA GLU A 73 -4.41 -18.27 9.91
C GLU A 73 -5.72 -17.75 9.30
N VAL A 74 -6.46 -16.90 10.01
CA VAL A 74 -7.71 -16.30 9.50
C VAL A 74 -7.41 -14.91 8.97
N LEU A 75 -7.51 -14.75 7.66
CA LEU A 75 -7.27 -13.47 6.99
C LEU A 75 -8.50 -12.56 7.10
N TRP A 76 -8.33 -11.35 7.63
CA TRP A 76 -9.22 -10.23 7.37
C TRP A 76 -8.80 -9.63 6.02
N PHE A 77 -9.42 -10.13 4.95
CA PHE A 77 -9.17 -9.60 3.60
C PHE A 77 -9.65 -8.15 3.53
N LEU A 78 -8.91 -7.29 2.83
CA LEU A 78 -9.13 -5.84 2.83
C LEU A 78 -10.59 -5.41 2.52
N GLN A 79 -11.26 -6.12 1.62
CA GLN A 79 -12.65 -5.83 1.26
C GLN A 79 -13.69 -6.60 2.09
N ASP A 80 -13.26 -7.54 2.94
CA ASP A 80 -14.18 -8.20 3.86
C ASP A 80 -14.73 -7.17 4.86
N ARG A 81 -15.97 -7.38 5.28
CA ARG A 81 -16.68 -6.57 6.27
C ARG A 81 -17.11 -7.42 7.46
N PRO A 82 -16.19 -7.80 8.37
CA PRO A 82 -16.55 -8.51 9.59
C PRO A 82 -17.62 -7.76 10.38
N ARG A 83 -18.49 -8.51 11.07
CA ARG A 83 -19.54 -7.93 11.91
C ARG A 83 -19.14 -8.04 13.37
N LEU A 84 -19.00 -6.91 14.06
CA LEU A 84 -18.91 -6.89 15.51
C LEU A 84 -20.33 -6.94 16.08
N VAL A 85 -20.75 -8.14 16.48
CA VAL A 85 -22.03 -8.38 17.14
C VAL A 85 -21.94 -7.95 18.60
N VAL A 86 -22.99 -7.25 19.04
CA VAL A 86 -23.10 -6.59 20.34
C VAL A 86 -24.33 -7.14 21.05
N GLU A 87 -24.11 -7.80 22.19
CA GLU A 87 -25.19 -8.30 23.04
C GLU A 87 -25.79 -7.15 23.89
N LEU A 88 -27.04 -6.81 23.63
CA LEU A 88 -27.80 -5.76 24.34
C LEU A 88 -29.03 -6.37 25.01
N ASP A 89 -29.61 -5.66 25.98
CA ASP A 89 -30.81 -6.14 26.68
C ASP A 89 -32.03 -6.22 25.74
N GLU A 90 -32.10 -5.30 24.78
CA GLU A 90 -33.07 -5.29 23.68
C GLU A 90 -32.37 -4.95 22.36
N PRO A 91 -32.76 -5.58 21.23
CA PRO A 91 -32.29 -5.19 19.91
C PRO A 91 -32.56 -3.73 19.57
N ILE A 92 -31.61 -3.08 18.90
CA ILE A 92 -31.85 -1.74 18.35
C ILE A 92 -32.87 -1.81 17.22
N ALA A 93 -33.70 -0.77 17.09
CA ALA A 93 -34.75 -0.74 16.09
C ALA A 93 -34.19 -0.32 14.72
N ASP A 94 -34.76 -0.84 13.63
CA ASP A 94 -34.48 -0.31 12.29
C ASP A 94 -34.85 1.19 12.22
N GLY A 95 -33.95 2.00 11.67
CA GLY A 95 -34.08 3.45 11.59
C GLY A 95 -33.78 4.23 12.87
N SER A 96 -33.38 3.58 13.98
CA SER A 96 -32.96 4.31 15.18
C SER A 96 -31.56 4.91 15.03
N GLU A 97 -31.37 6.09 15.58
CA GLU A 97 -30.10 6.82 15.57
C GLU A 97 -29.35 6.60 16.90
N HIS A 98 -28.05 6.31 16.80
CA HIS A 98 -27.18 6.04 17.96
C HIS A 98 -25.82 6.72 17.79
N GLU A 99 -25.28 7.25 18.88
CA GLU A 99 -23.88 7.67 18.92
C GLU A 99 -23.00 6.44 19.20
N VAL A 100 -22.13 6.09 18.26
CA VAL A 100 -21.25 4.93 18.36
C VAL A 100 -19.81 5.41 18.39
N ARG A 101 -19.09 5.06 19.46
CA ARG A 101 -17.64 5.21 19.55
C ARG A 101 -16.97 3.84 19.56
N LEU A 102 -16.11 3.61 18.58
CA LEU A 102 -15.35 2.37 18.45
C LEU A 102 -13.86 2.68 18.42
N VAL A 103 -13.13 2.07 19.34
CA VAL A 103 -11.68 2.08 19.40
C VAL A 103 -11.16 0.72 18.95
N ALA A 104 -10.26 0.71 17.97
CA ALA A 104 -9.57 -0.48 17.51
C ALA A 104 -8.06 -0.30 17.57
N ASP A 105 -7.39 -1.29 18.15
CA ASP A 105 -5.94 -1.42 18.17
C ASP A 105 -5.53 -2.61 17.32
N LEU A 106 -4.60 -2.38 16.40
CA LEU A 106 -3.99 -3.42 15.59
C LEU A 106 -2.48 -3.42 15.74
N ARG A 107 -1.87 -4.59 15.53
CA ARG A 107 -0.43 -4.80 15.36
C ARG A 107 -0.18 -5.17 13.90
N LEU A 108 0.70 -4.45 13.21
CA LEU A 108 0.97 -4.69 11.79
C LEU A 108 2.07 -5.76 11.61
N PRO A 109 1.73 -7.00 11.21
CA PRO A 109 2.61 -8.18 11.36
C PRO A 109 3.85 -8.19 10.45
N TYR A 110 3.97 -7.25 9.53
CA TYR A 110 5.07 -7.13 8.58
C TYR A 110 5.99 -5.93 8.87
N MET A 111 5.52 -4.98 9.68
CA MET A 111 6.29 -3.78 10.02
C MET A 111 7.02 -4.01 11.34
N GLN A 112 8.06 -4.84 11.29
CA GLN A 112 8.87 -5.18 12.46
C GLN A 112 9.77 -4.02 12.86
N ILE A 113 9.61 -3.54 14.10
CA ILE A 113 10.47 -2.52 14.73
C ILE A 113 11.71 -3.18 15.31
N LYS A 114 11.52 -4.32 16.00
CA LYS A 114 12.58 -5.11 16.62
C LYS A 114 12.26 -6.59 16.45
N PRO A 115 13.21 -7.42 15.97
CA PRO A 115 13.04 -8.87 15.95
C PRO A 115 12.79 -9.44 17.35
N GLY A 116 12.00 -10.50 17.41
CA GLY A 116 11.79 -11.30 18.60
C GLY A 116 13.03 -12.11 18.97
N SER A 117 12.92 -12.81 20.09
CA SER A 117 13.87 -13.83 20.55
C SER A 117 13.15 -15.17 20.70
N GLU A 118 13.86 -16.21 21.14
CA GLU A 118 13.25 -17.52 21.41
C GLU A 118 12.15 -17.48 22.48
N ILE A 119 12.15 -16.45 23.34
CA ILE A 119 11.24 -16.33 24.49
C ILE A 119 10.34 -15.08 24.44
N GLU A 120 10.56 -14.16 23.50
CA GLU A 120 9.78 -12.91 23.38
C GLU A 120 9.42 -12.65 21.92
N PRO A 121 8.16 -12.31 21.60
CA PRO A 121 7.78 -11.94 20.23
C PRO A 121 8.46 -10.64 19.80
N GLY A 122 8.58 -10.43 18.49
CA GLY A 122 9.07 -9.17 17.96
C GLY A 122 8.13 -8.02 18.29
N LEU A 123 8.69 -6.81 18.29
CA LEU A 123 7.94 -5.57 18.39
C LEU A 123 7.56 -5.08 16.99
N TYR A 124 6.31 -4.73 16.80
CA TYR A 124 5.76 -4.32 15.49
C TYR A 124 5.02 -3.01 15.62
N VAL A 125 4.90 -2.30 14.50
CA VAL A 125 4.19 -1.02 14.44
C VAL A 125 2.72 -1.21 14.83
N PRO A 126 2.20 -0.46 15.83
CA PRO A 126 0.79 -0.46 16.13
C PRO A 126 0.01 0.42 15.15
N ASN A 127 -1.29 0.16 15.02
CA ASN A 127 -2.25 1.03 14.35
C ASN A 127 -3.43 1.23 15.30
N HIS A 128 -3.59 2.44 15.79
CA HIS A 128 -4.66 2.83 16.71
C HIS A 128 -5.68 3.70 15.97
N VAL A 129 -6.95 3.37 16.16
CA VAL A 129 -8.08 4.06 15.55
C VAL A 129 -9.14 4.30 16.61
N ASP A 130 -9.58 5.54 16.75
CA ASP A 130 -10.65 5.97 17.66
C ASP A 130 -11.65 6.79 16.83
N VAL A 131 -12.82 6.21 16.58
CA VAL A 131 -13.84 6.78 15.70
C VAL A 131 -15.14 6.91 16.48
N THR A 132 -15.68 8.12 16.52
CA THR A 132 -17.04 8.40 17.01
C THR A 132 -17.91 8.88 15.86
N ARG A 133 -19.05 8.23 15.65
CA ARG A 133 -20.04 8.61 14.63
C ARG A 133 -21.46 8.46 15.15
N THR A 134 -22.33 9.36 14.72
CA THR A 134 -23.78 9.16 14.82
C THR A 134 -24.22 8.30 13.64
N LEU A 135 -24.79 7.12 13.92
CA LEU A 135 -25.18 6.14 12.92
C LEU A 135 -26.67 5.84 13.01
N VAL A 136 -27.30 5.62 11.87
CA VAL A 136 -28.70 5.16 11.79
C VAL A 136 -28.68 3.66 11.51
N ALA A 137 -29.33 2.89 12.39
CA ALA A 137 -29.47 1.45 12.22
C ALA A 137 -30.27 1.14 10.96
N SER A 138 -29.77 0.23 10.11
CA SER A 138 -30.50 -0.19 8.90
C SER A 138 -30.41 -1.68 8.66
N GLU A 139 -31.53 -2.32 8.30
CA GLU A 139 -31.51 -3.69 7.77
C GLU A 139 -31.00 -3.77 6.31
N ALA A 140 -30.89 -2.64 5.62
CA ALA A 140 -30.44 -2.61 4.23
C ALA A 140 -28.95 -2.92 4.12
N VAL A 141 -28.59 -3.84 3.23
CA VAL A 141 -27.18 -4.15 2.92
C VAL A 141 -26.55 -2.93 2.23
N GLU A 142 -25.36 -2.55 2.69
CA GLU A 142 -24.54 -1.48 2.12
C GLU A 142 -24.39 -1.66 0.60
N ALA A 143 -24.93 -0.71 -0.17
CA ALA A 143 -24.64 -0.62 -1.59
C ALA A 143 -23.39 0.25 -1.75
N ALA A 144 -22.25 -0.35 -2.08
CA ALA A 144 -21.08 0.42 -2.47
C ALA A 144 -21.43 1.25 -3.71
N THR A 145 -21.38 2.57 -3.57
CA THR A 145 -21.58 3.49 -4.70
C THR A 145 -20.22 3.99 -5.13
N THR A 146 -19.79 3.59 -6.33
CA THR A 146 -18.64 4.20 -6.99
C THR A 146 -19.03 5.62 -7.37
N PRO A 147 -18.37 6.67 -6.87
CA PRO A 147 -18.58 8.00 -7.38
C PRO A 147 -18.16 8.04 -8.85
N TYR A 148 -18.96 8.71 -9.66
CA TYR A 148 -18.63 8.94 -11.05
C TYR A 148 -17.54 10.01 -11.15
N PHE A 149 -16.36 9.60 -11.58
CA PHE A 149 -15.31 10.52 -12.03
C PHE A 149 -15.37 10.61 -13.55
N GLU A 150 -15.58 11.82 -14.08
CA GLU A 150 -15.47 12.06 -15.51
C GLU A 150 -14.10 11.56 -15.98
N ALA A 151 -14.10 10.69 -17.00
CA ALA A 151 -12.86 10.26 -17.62
C ALA A 151 -12.12 11.50 -18.12
N SER A 152 -10.83 11.58 -17.78
CA SER A 152 -9.91 12.51 -18.46
C SER A 152 -10.03 12.24 -19.96
N ALA A 153 -10.44 13.25 -20.73
CA ALA A 153 -10.62 13.10 -22.16
C ALA A 153 -9.26 12.71 -22.75
N ALA A 154 -9.13 11.46 -23.22
CA ALA A 154 -7.91 10.96 -23.87
C ALA A 154 -7.41 11.91 -24.98
N ASP A 155 -8.34 12.64 -25.60
CA ASP A 155 -8.10 13.73 -26.55
C ASP A 155 -7.13 14.81 -26.02
N ALA A 156 -7.14 15.11 -24.72
CA ALA A 156 -6.26 16.09 -24.09
C ALA A 156 -4.81 15.59 -23.93
N LEU A 157 -4.59 14.27 -23.91
CA LEU A 157 -3.26 13.66 -23.81
C LEU A 157 -2.58 13.51 -25.19
N GLY A 158 -3.36 13.64 -26.27
CA GLY A 158 -2.87 13.65 -27.64
C GLY A 158 -2.04 12.41 -27.97
N GLU A 159 -0.87 12.61 -28.59
CA GLU A 159 -0.02 11.51 -29.02
C GLU A 159 0.60 10.69 -27.87
N PHE A 160 0.56 11.19 -26.63
CA PHE A 160 1.14 10.51 -25.45
C PHE A 160 0.12 9.61 -24.72
N ALA A 161 -1.14 9.57 -25.20
CA ALA A 161 -2.17 8.68 -24.66
C ALA A 161 -1.86 7.19 -24.87
N GLU A 162 -1.13 6.86 -25.93
CA GLU A 162 -0.87 5.47 -26.36
C GLU A 162 0.64 5.15 -26.43
N PRO A 163 1.03 3.89 -26.16
CA PRO A 163 2.41 3.44 -26.31
C PRO A 163 2.83 3.33 -27.78
N ARG A 164 4.15 3.36 -28.04
CA ARG A 164 4.74 3.04 -29.35
C ARG A 164 5.67 1.83 -29.23
N ASP A 165 5.77 1.05 -30.29
CA ASP A 165 6.76 -0.04 -30.38
C ASP A 165 8.21 0.45 -30.24
N SER A 166 8.45 1.74 -30.54
CA SER A 166 9.75 2.39 -30.37
C SER A 166 10.02 2.85 -28.94
N ASP A 167 9.04 2.83 -28.03
CA ASP A 167 9.26 3.25 -26.65
C ASP A 167 10.28 2.29 -25.98
N PRO A 168 11.31 2.82 -25.28
CA PRO A 168 12.47 2.03 -24.83
C PRO A 168 12.14 0.99 -23.74
N PHE A 169 11.07 1.23 -22.98
CA PHE A 169 10.55 0.33 -21.95
C PHE A 169 9.03 0.41 -21.90
N LYS A 170 8.40 -0.55 -21.21
CA LYS A 170 6.94 -0.63 -21.11
C LYS A 170 6.45 0.11 -19.87
N LEU A 171 5.23 0.64 -19.94
CA LEU A 171 4.54 1.22 -18.80
C LEU A 171 3.55 0.23 -18.18
N GLY A 172 3.30 0.41 -16.89
CA GLY A 172 2.32 -0.36 -16.15
C GLY A 172 1.71 0.44 -15.00
N LEU A 173 0.89 -0.24 -14.22
CA LEU A 173 0.25 0.27 -13.02
C LEU A 173 0.35 -0.80 -11.93
N THR A 174 0.71 -0.39 -10.73
CA THR A 174 0.37 -1.16 -9.53
C THR A 174 -1.04 -0.81 -9.06
N LEU A 175 -1.88 -1.83 -8.85
CA LEU A 175 -3.26 -1.61 -8.38
C LEU A 175 -3.31 -0.96 -6.98
N TYR A 176 -2.18 -0.92 -6.27
CA TYR A 176 -2.00 -0.14 -5.04
C TYR A 176 -2.26 1.36 -5.24
N SER A 177 -2.17 1.89 -6.45
CA SER A 177 -2.54 3.29 -6.72
C SER A 177 -4.01 3.59 -6.41
N ALA A 178 -4.89 2.58 -6.46
CA ALA A 178 -6.33 2.69 -6.15
C ALA A 178 -6.68 2.06 -4.78
N THR A 179 -5.73 2.07 -3.84
CA THR A 179 -5.87 1.46 -2.52
C THR A 179 -7.12 1.93 -1.78
N ALA A 180 -7.36 3.24 -1.72
CA ALA A 180 -8.44 3.79 -0.91
C ALA A 180 -9.80 3.42 -1.51
N GLU A 181 -9.93 3.49 -2.82
CA GLU A 181 -11.12 3.17 -3.59
C GLU A 181 -11.44 1.67 -3.51
N PHE A 182 -10.41 0.82 -3.64
CA PHE A 182 -10.57 -0.62 -3.49
C PHE A 182 -10.94 -1.00 -2.05
N ALA A 183 -10.28 -0.42 -1.04
CA ALA A 183 -10.59 -0.65 0.36
C ALA A 183 -12.02 -0.22 0.72
N ALA A 184 -12.48 0.91 0.15
CA ALA A 184 -13.85 1.41 0.30
C ALA A 184 -14.91 0.59 -0.47
N GLY A 185 -14.50 -0.33 -1.33
CA GLY A 185 -15.41 -1.13 -2.15
C GLY A 185 -15.97 -0.38 -3.36
N TRP A 186 -15.43 0.80 -3.70
CA TRP A 186 -15.81 1.52 -4.93
C TRP A 186 -15.47 0.74 -6.19
N TYR A 187 -14.45 -0.10 -6.10
CA TYR A 187 -14.15 -1.11 -7.09
C TYR A 187 -13.99 -2.46 -6.41
N ASP A 188 -14.56 -3.49 -7.00
CA ASP A 188 -14.05 -4.85 -6.86
C ASP A 188 -12.90 -5.09 -7.87
N PHE A 189 -12.32 -6.29 -7.86
CA PHE A 189 -11.19 -6.60 -8.73
C PHE A 189 -11.52 -6.45 -10.23
N ASP A 190 -12.71 -6.91 -10.65
CA ASP A 190 -13.11 -6.92 -12.07
C ASP A 190 -13.44 -5.51 -12.58
N SER A 191 -14.15 -4.71 -11.77
CA SER A 191 -14.49 -3.32 -12.09
C SER A 191 -13.27 -2.39 -12.05
N LEU A 192 -12.31 -2.64 -11.15
CA LEU A 192 -11.04 -1.90 -11.14
C LEU A 192 -10.27 -2.12 -12.45
N LEU A 193 -10.11 -3.39 -12.88
CA LEU A 193 -9.44 -3.70 -14.14
C LEU A 193 -10.21 -3.19 -15.36
N ALA A 194 -11.54 -3.19 -15.32
CA ALA A 194 -12.36 -2.59 -16.37
C ALA A 194 -12.08 -1.08 -16.49
N ARG A 195 -11.97 -0.37 -15.37
CA ARG A 195 -11.64 1.06 -15.35
C ARG A 195 -10.21 1.35 -15.83
N VAL A 196 -9.25 0.51 -15.44
CA VAL A 196 -7.86 0.58 -15.95
C VAL A 196 -7.84 0.46 -17.48
N ALA A 197 -8.59 -0.50 -18.03
CA ALA A 197 -8.71 -0.70 -19.47
C ALA A 197 -9.44 0.47 -20.17
N GLU A 198 -10.52 0.98 -19.58
CA GLU A 198 -11.27 2.14 -20.09
C GLU A 198 -10.37 3.37 -20.26
N LEU A 199 -9.44 3.58 -19.32
CA LEU A 199 -8.50 4.70 -19.34
C LEU A 199 -7.23 4.45 -20.17
N GLY A 200 -7.09 3.28 -20.81
CA GLY A 200 -5.91 2.95 -21.61
C GLY A 200 -4.61 2.85 -20.80
N ILE A 201 -4.71 2.52 -19.51
CA ILE A 201 -3.55 2.37 -18.62
C ILE A 201 -2.96 0.98 -18.80
N GLY A 202 -1.65 0.90 -19.07
CA GLY A 202 -0.92 -0.36 -19.15
C GLY A 202 0.04 -0.48 -20.33
N PRO A 203 0.36 -1.71 -20.79
CA PRO A 203 -0.36 -2.97 -20.51
C PRO A 203 0.02 -3.67 -19.19
N GLY A 204 1.08 -3.25 -18.51
CA GLY A 204 1.58 -3.94 -17.32
C GLY A 204 0.68 -3.76 -16.09
N ILE A 205 0.29 -4.86 -15.45
CA ILE A 205 -0.46 -4.86 -14.19
C ILE A 205 0.36 -5.52 -13.10
N GLU A 206 0.54 -4.76 -12.02
CA GLU A 206 1.19 -5.18 -10.79
C GLU A 206 0.19 -5.21 -9.63
N ILE A 207 0.40 -6.15 -8.71
CA ILE A 207 -0.43 -6.27 -7.51
C ILE A 207 0.43 -6.34 -6.25
N VAL A 208 -0.07 -5.74 -5.17
CA VAL A 208 0.32 -6.14 -3.81
C VAL A 208 -0.55 -7.35 -3.43
N ALA A 209 0.05 -8.53 -3.31
CA ALA A 209 -0.71 -9.77 -3.16
C ALA A 209 -1.63 -9.77 -1.92
N SER A 210 -1.12 -9.25 -0.81
CA SER A 210 -1.90 -9.12 0.43
C SER A 210 -3.00 -8.06 0.36
N GLN A 211 -3.02 -7.22 -0.67
CA GLN A 211 -4.10 -6.28 -0.92
C GLN A 211 -5.18 -6.89 -1.82
N MET A 212 -4.76 -7.60 -2.87
CA MET A 212 -5.65 -7.99 -3.97
C MET A 212 -6.13 -9.44 -3.92
N VAL A 213 -5.43 -10.35 -3.21
CA VAL A 213 -5.73 -11.79 -3.23
C VAL A 213 -6.58 -12.19 -2.00
N PRO A 214 -7.84 -12.62 -2.16
CA PRO A 214 -8.74 -12.94 -1.04
C PRO A 214 -8.30 -14.13 -0.17
N THR A 215 -7.44 -15.00 -0.71
CA THR A 215 -6.91 -16.21 -0.07
C THR A 215 -5.43 -16.10 0.30
N TYR A 216 -4.87 -14.87 0.31
CA TYR A 216 -3.46 -14.62 0.61
C TYR A 216 -2.97 -15.40 1.84
N PRO A 217 -1.77 -16.04 1.79
CA PRO A 217 -0.76 -15.98 0.71
C PRO A 217 -1.03 -16.94 -0.47
N HIS A 218 -2.05 -17.78 -0.38
CA HIS A 218 -2.44 -18.69 -1.45
C HIS A 218 -3.29 -17.98 -2.51
N VAL A 219 -3.28 -18.52 -3.73
CA VAL A 219 -4.15 -18.07 -4.82
C VAL A 219 -5.12 -19.20 -5.18
N SER A 220 -6.42 -18.96 -5.00
CA SER A 220 -7.48 -19.90 -5.37
C SER A 220 -7.61 -20.06 -6.89
N ASP A 221 -8.16 -21.20 -7.35
CA ASP A 221 -8.43 -21.41 -8.78
C ASP A 221 -9.48 -20.43 -9.32
N GLU A 222 -10.43 -20.01 -8.46
CA GLU A 222 -11.41 -18.98 -8.81
C GLU A 222 -10.73 -17.64 -9.13
N PHE A 223 -9.78 -17.20 -8.29
CA PHE A 223 -9.07 -15.95 -8.52
C PHE A 223 -8.20 -16.03 -9.79
N VAL A 224 -7.59 -17.19 -10.08
CA VAL A 224 -6.86 -17.41 -11.34
C VAL A 224 -7.77 -17.28 -12.56
N ALA A 225 -8.99 -17.82 -12.49
CA ALA A 225 -9.94 -17.72 -13.59
C ALA A 225 -10.36 -16.26 -13.83
N LYS A 226 -10.63 -15.49 -12.76
CA LYS A 226 -10.92 -14.05 -12.85
C LYS A 226 -9.75 -13.27 -13.44
N TRP A 227 -8.54 -13.48 -12.92
CA TRP A 227 -7.30 -12.89 -13.40
C TRP A 227 -7.10 -13.13 -14.91
N ARG A 228 -7.11 -14.40 -15.33
CA ARG A 228 -6.90 -14.77 -16.74
C ARG A 228 -7.99 -14.21 -17.65
N SER A 229 -9.26 -14.26 -17.22
CA SER A 229 -10.36 -13.72 -18.01
C SER A 229 -10.22 -12.21 -18.22
N ALA A 230 -9.77 -11.44 -17.22
CA ALA A 230 -9.55 -10.01 -17.37
C ALA A 230 -8.37 -9.72 -18.30
N PHE A 231 -7.28 -10.48 -18.18
CA PHE A 231 -6.08 -10.31 -18.98
C PHE A 231 -6.31 -10.65 -20.45
N ASP A 232 -6.99 -11.76 -20.73
CA ASP A 232 -7.40 -12.14 -22.09
C ASP A 232 -8.37 -11.12 -22.71
N LYS A 233 -9.28 -10.56 -21.89
CA LYS A 233 -10.28 -9.59 -22.35
C LYS A 233 -9.67 -8.24 -22.71
N TYR A 234 -8.74 -7.74 -21.90
CA TYR A 234 -8.21 -6.38 -22.01
C TYR A 234 -6.79 -6.31 -22.59
N GLY A 235 -6.11 -7.44 -22.76
CA GLY A 235 -4.74 -7.50 -23.29
C GLY A 235 -3.69 -7.04 -22.30
N PHE A 236 -3.89 -7.33 -21.01
CA PHE A 236 -2.92 -6.99 -19.96
C PHE A 236 -1.75 -7.98 -19.88
N ASP A 237 -0.61 -7.48 -19.39
CA ASP A 237 0.59 -8.25 -19.09
C ASP A 237 0.83 -8.27 -17.57
N ALA A 238 1.18 -9.43 -17.02
CA ALA A 238 1.53 -9.53 -15.60
C ALA A 238 2.95 -8.96 -15.42
N SER A 239 3.11 -7.83 -14.72
CA SER A 239 4.41 -7.16 -14.62
C SER A 239 5.20 -7.57 -13.37
N SER A 240 4.62 -7.38 -12.18
CA SER A 240 5.27 -7.65 -10.89
C SER A 240 4.27 -8.15 -9.84
N PHE A 241 4.66 -9.19 -9.09
CA PHE A 241 3.92 -9.70 -7.95
C PHE A 241 4.55 -9.23 -6.64
N GLY A 242 3.83 -8.39 -5.91
CA GLY A 242 4.28 -7.85 -4.63
C GLY A 242 4.08 -8.83 -3.47
N ALA A 243 5.17 -9.48 -3.02
CA ALA A 243 5.18 -10.41 -1.88
C ALA A 243 5.42 -9.71 -0.52
N ASN A 244 4.60 -9.95 0.49
CA ASN A 244 4.88 -9.46 1.85
C ASN A 244 5.40 -10.60 2.74
N LEU A 245 5.97 -10.25 3.89
CA LEU A 245 6.41 -11.22 4.89
C LEU A 245 5.84 -10.84 6.26
N ASP A 246 4.83 -11.58 6.71
CA ASP A 246 4.09 -11.29 7.93
C ASP A 246 4.74 -11.96 9.15
N MET A 247 5.99 -11.59 9.44
CA MET A 247 6.82 -12.18 10.50
C MET A 247 6.08 -12.30 11.85
N GLY A 248 5.24 -11.33 12.16
CA GLY A 248 4.48 -11.22 13.41
C GLY A 248 3.03 -11.68 13.30
N ARG A 249 2.65 -12.51 12.33
CA ARG A 249 1.27 -13.02 12.25
C ARG A 249 0.89 -13.85 13.48
N ASN A 250 1.85 -14.53 14.10
CA ASN A 250 1.67 -15.13 15.40
C ASN A 250 2.00 -14.08 16.50
N ARG A 251 1.14 -13.96 17.51
CA ARG A 251 1.35 -13.02 18.62
C ARG A 251 2.45 -13.44 19.58
N SER A 252 2.64 -14.75 19.77
CA SER A 252 3.54 -15.26 20.79
C SER A 252 4.99 -15.33 20.34
N ARG A 253 5.25 -15.30 19.02
CA ARG A 253 6.59 -15.39 18.44
C ARG A 253 6.64 -14.88 17.01
N ASP A 254 7.85 -14.60 16.53
CA ASP A 254 8.08 -14.38 15.12
C ASP A 254 8.13 -15.71 14.34
N MET A 255 7.94 -15.64 13.03
CA MET A 255 8.25 -16.75 12.15
C MET A 255 9.72 -17.16 12.28
N SER A 256 9.95 -18.47 12.35
CA SER A 256 11.25 -19.10 12.17
C SER A 256 11.73 -18.97 10.72
N LEU A 257 13.01 -19.28 10.47
CA LEU A 257 13.54 -19.30 9.10
C LEU A 257 12.83 -20.34 8.21
N ASP A 258 12.38 -21.47 8.78
CA ASP A 258 11.61 -22.47 8.04
C ASP A 258 10.23 -21.94 7.63
N GLU A 259 9.54 -21.24 8.53
CA GLU A 259 8.25 -20.62 8.23
C GLU A 259 8.40 -19.43 7.25
N GLU A 260 9.45 -18.61 7.38
CA GLU A 260 9.78 -17.55 6.41
C GLU A 260 10.00 -18.14 5.00
N PHE A 261 10.69 -19.29 4.93
CA PHE A 261 10.88 -20.03 3.69
C PHE A 261 9.57 -20.58 3.12
N GLU A 262 8.78 -21.32 3.92
CA GLU A 262 7.51 -21.93 3.48
C GLU A 262 6.50 -20.87 3.01
N PHE A 263 6.43 -19.75 3.72
CA PHE A 263 5.59 -18.60 3.36
C PHE A 263 6.05 -17.97 2.04
N THR A 264 7.36 -17.77 1.88
CA THR A 264 7.93 -17.21 0.65
C THR A 264 7.76 -18.16 -0.53
N GLU A 265 8.00 -19.46 -0.36
CA GLU A 265 7.76 -20.47 -1.40
C GLU A 265 6.30 -20.44 -1.87
N THR A 266 5.35 -20.36 -0.92
CA THR A 266 3.92 -20.23 -1.25
C THR A 266 3.66 -19.01 -2.14
N LEU A 267 4.26 -17.86 -1.84
CA LEU A 267 4.13 -16.65 -2.66
C LEU A 267 4.75 -16.82 -4.05
N LEU A 268 5.89 -17.49 -4.18
CA LEU A 268 6.49 -17.79 -5.49
C LEU A 268 5.60 -18.71 -6.33
N GLN A 269 5.00 -19.74 -5.72
CA GLN A 269 4.05 -20.61 -6.41
C GLN A 269 2.79 -19.83 -6.83
N SER A 270 2.26 -18.98 -5.94
CA SER A 270 1.11 -18.10 -6.22
C SER A 270 1.39 -17.14 -7.39
N ALA A 271 2.56 -16.48 -7.40
CA ALA A 271 2.99 -15.61 -8.48
C ALA A 271 3.07 -16.36 -9.81
N LYS A 272 3.67 -17.57 -9.81
CA LYS A 272 3.74 -18.42 -11.00
C LYS A 272 2.36 -18.84 -11.50
N LYS A 273 1.42 -19.13 -10.60
CA LYS A 273 0.04 -19.53 -10.94
C LYS A 273 -0.73 -18.44 -11.69
N LEU A 274 -0.39 -17.18 -11.43
CA LEU A 274 -0.93 -15.99 -12.10
C LEU A 274 -0.05 -15.52 -13.27
N ASP A 275 0.93 -16.33 -13.68
CA ASP A 275 1.82 -16.10 -14.81
C ASP A 275 2.71 -14.84 -14.68
N PHE A 276 2.96 -14.35 -13.45
CA PHE A 276 3.93 -13.29 -13.23
C PHE A 276 5.37 -13.73 -13.55
N PRO A 277 6.20 -12.86 -14.17
CA PRO A 277 7.61 -13.13 -14.43
C PRO A 277 8.53 -12.72 -13.27
N LEU A 278 8.03 -11.87 -12.37
CA LEU A 278 8.81 -11.22 -11.32
C LEU A 278 8.04 -11.19 -10.00
N VAL A 279 8.77 -11.41 -8.91
CA VAL A 279 8.30 -11.24 -7.54
C VAL A 279 9.15 -10.17 -6.87
N ARG A 280 8.50 -9.10 -6.38
CA ARG A 280 9.16 -8.13 -5.51
C ARG A 280 9.24 -8.74 -4.11
N ILE A 281 10.43 -9.17 -3.69
CA ILE A 281 10.67 -9.86 -2.41
C ILE A 281 10.83 -8.88 -1.25
N GLN A 282 10.40 -9.29 -0.06
CA GLN A 282 10.48 -8.46 1.15
C GLN A 282 11.84 -8.58 1.88
N SER A 283 12.56 -9.68 1.68
CA SER A 283 13.72 -10.09 2.49
C SER A 283 14.85 -10.55 1.57
N ALA A 284 16.03 -9.96 1.71
CA ALA A 284 17.26 -10.35 1.00
C ALA A 284 18.28 -11.03 1.92
N LYS A 285 17.82 -11.71 2.99
CA LYS A 285 18.70 -12.45 3.91
C LYS A 285 19.40 -13.58 3.16
N PRO A 286 20.74 -13.74 3.26
CA PRO A 286 21.47 -14.79 2.54
C PRO A 286 20.95 -16.20 2.80
N GLU A 287 20.53 -16.50 4.03
CA GLU A 287 20.04 -17.83 4.42
C GLU A 287 18.72 -18.17 3.74
N LEU A 288 17.83 -17.18 3.60
CA LEU A 288 16.57 -17.34 2.88
C LEU A 288 16.82 -17.44 1.37
N LEU A 289 17.60 -16.51 0.80
CA LEU A 289 17.92 -16.48 -0.63
C LEU A 289 18.50 -17.82 -1.11
N ARG A 290 19.42 -18.42 -0.33
CA ARG A 290 20.02 -19.73 -0.62
C ARG A 290 18.98 -20.84 -0.78
N ARG A 291 17.85 -20.76 -0.07
CA ARG A 291 16.77 -21.75 -0.13
C ARG A 291 15.76 -21.46 -1.25
N ILE A 292 15.42 -20.19 -1.48
CA ILE A 292 14.38 -19.82 -2.45
C ILE A 292 14.88 -19.70 -3.89
N LEU A 293 16.18 -19.46 -4.09
CA LEU A 293 16.73 -19.28 -5.44
C LEU A 293 16.56 -20.52 -6.34
N PRO A 294 16.82 -21.77 -5.87
CA PRO A 294 16.53 -22.97 -6.67
C PRO A 294 15.04 -23.11 -7.06
N ILE A 295 14.13 -22.57 -6.24
CA ILE A 295 12.69 -22.55 -6.55
C ILE A 295 12.42 -21.50 -7.62
N ALA A 296 12.99 -20.30 -7.50
CA ALA A 296 12.87 -19.23 -8.48
C ALA A 296 13.38 -19.69 -9.86
N GLU A 297 14.50 -20.41 -9.92
CA GLU A 297 15.03 -21.03 -11.15
C GLU A 297 14.03 -22.02 -11.77
N ARG A 298 13.48 -22.93 -10.97
CA ARG A 298 12.49 -23.92 -11.43
C ARG A 298 11.20 -23.28 -11.94
N LEU A 299 10.78 -22.17 -11.33
CA LEU A 299 9.57 -21.43 -11.71
C LEU A 299 9.82 -20.39 -12.82
N ASN A 300 11.09 -20.14 -13.14
CA ASN A 300 11.56 -19.05 -14.01
C ASN A 300 11.05 -17.68 -13.53
N LEU A 301 11.30 -17.38 -12.26
CA LEU A 301 10.91 -16.13 -11.61
C LEU A 301 12.13 -15.27 -11.28
N LYS A 302 12.04 -13.99 -11.64
CA LYS A 302 12.96 -12.97 -11.15
C LYS A 302 12.56 -12.51 -9.75
N LEU A 303 13.54 -12.26 -8.88
CA LEU A 303 13.34 -11.78 -7.51
C LEU A 303 13.93 -10.37 -7.39
N GLY A 304 13.06 -9.37 -7.27
CA GLY A 304 13.45 -7.98 -7.13
C GLY A 304 13.41 -7.53 -5.66
N TYR A 305 14.51 -7.03 -5.10
CA TYR A 305 14.50 -6.35 -3.80
C TYR A 305 14.27 -4.86 -4.01
N GLU A 306 13.28 -4.28 -3.32
CA GLU A 306 12.91 -2.89 -3.50
C GLU A 306 13.85 -1.93 -2.76
N ILE A 307 14.34 -0.91 -3.47
CA ILE A 307 15.12 0.19 -2.90
C ILE A 307 14.15 1.35 -2.62
N HIS A 308 13.50 1.32 -1.46
CA HIS A 308 12.50 2.31 -1.05
C HIS A 308 13.12 3.52 -0.34
N ALA A 309 12.45 4.67 -0.41
CA ALA A 309 12.81 5.86 0.35
C ALA A 309 12.97 5.58 1.87
N PRO A 310 13.85 6.34 2.55
CA PRO A 310 14.68 7.43 2.03
C PRO A 310 16.02 6.96 1.43
N LEU A 311 16.20 5.65 1.22
CA LEU A 311 17.47 5.07 0.76
C LEU A 311 17.59 5.13 -0.76
N GLY A 312 18.82 5.37 -1.22
CA GLY A 312 19.22 5.24 -2.62
C GLY A 312 20.07 3.98 -2.87
N PRO A 313 20.43 3.71 -4.13
CA PRO A 313 21.15 2.49 -4.50
C PRO A 313 22.58 2.40 -3.94
N ASN A 314 23.15 3.54 -3.50
CA ASN A 314 24.48 3.60 -2.88
C ASN A 314 24.43 3.73 -1.35
N ALA A 315 23.25 3.67 -0.73
CA ALA A 315 23.15 3.64 0.73
C ALA A 315 23.78 2.35 1.29
N GLU A 316 24.49 2.45 2.42
CA GLU A 316 25.22 1.32 3.03
C GLU A 316 24.35 0.04 3.18
N PRO A 317 23.07 0.09 3.61
CA PRO A 317 22.23 -1.11 3.66
C PRO A 317 22.00 -1.76 2.30
N ILE A 318 21.88 -0.96 1.22
CA ILE A 318 21.65 -1.46 -0.13
C ILE A 318 22.94 -2.01 -0.74
N VAL A 319 24.09 -1.40 -0.45
CA VAL A 319 25.41 -1.93 -0.83
C VAL A 319 25.61 -3.34 -0.26
N LYS A 320 25.22 -3.59 0.99
CA LYS A 320 25.28 -4.94 1.59
C LYS A 320 24.38 -5.95 0.85
N VAL A 321 23.21 -5.52 0.38
CA VAL A 321 22.34 -6.39 -0.44
C VAL A 321 22.99 -6.68 -1.80
N ARG A 322 23.66 -5.69 -2.40
CA ARG A 322 24.42 -5.87 -3.65
C ARG A 322 25.56 -6.87 -3.49
N GLU A 323 26.31 -6.80 -2.38
CA GLU A 323 27.36 -7.78 -2.04
C GLU A 323 26.77 -9.21 -1.95
N VAL A 324 25.62 -9.36 -1.28
CA VAL A 324 24.92 -10.65 -1.22
C VAL A 324 24.51 -11.14 -2.61
N PHE A 325 23.96 -10.27 -3.45
CA PHE A 325 23.57 -10.65 -4.82
C PHE A 325 24.77 -11.02 -5.70
N GLU A 326 25.90 -10.34 -5.53
CA GLU A 326 27.17 -10.67 -6.19
C GLU A 326 27.69 -12.05 -5.75
N GLU A 327 27.58 -12.39 -4.46
CA GLU A 327 27.93 -13.73 -3.96
C GLU A 327 27.08 -14.86 -4.57
N PHE A 328 25.80 -14.60 -4.82
CA PHE A 328 24.91 -15.57 -5.46
C PHE A 328 25.12 -15.68 -6.98
N ASP A 329 25.66 -14.63 -7.62
CA ASP A 329 25.93 -14.55 -9.06
C ASP A 329 24.78 -15.12 -9.93
N SER A 330 23.56 -14.66 -9.63
CA SER A 330 22.35 -15.17 -10.30
C SER A 330 21.68 -14.09 -11.15
N PRO A 331 21.32 -14.39 -12.42
CA PRO A 331 20.61 -13.45 -13.29
C PRO A 331 19.14 -13.25 -12.87
N LEU A 332 18.65 -14.00 -11.88
CA LEU A 332 17.30 -13.88 -11.35
C LEU A 332 17.21 -12.88 -10.20
N LEU A 333 18.33 -12.45 -9.62
CA LEU A 333 18.36 -11.48 -8.54
C LEU A 333 18.61 -10.08 -9.07
N GLY A 334 17.93 -9.10 -8.49
CA GLY A 334 18.13 -7.69 -8.82
C GLY A 334 17.22 -6.80 -8.00
N PHE A 335 17.03 -5.56 -8.45
CA PHE A 335 16.35 -4.52 -7.69
C PHE A 335 15.07 -4.06 -8.36
N VAL A 336 14.14 -3.61 -7.52
CA VAL A 336 13.03 -2.76 -7.93
C VAL A 336 13.36 -1.34 -7.52
N ALA A 337 13.48 -0.44 -8.50
CA ALA A 337 13.75 0.97 -8.24
C ALA A 337 12.46 1.69 -7.82
N ASP A 338 12.52 2.47 -6.75
CA ASP A 338 11.40 3.28 -6.27
C ASP A 338 11.79 4.77 -6.30
N PHE A 339 11.06 5.55 -7.10
CA PHE A 339 11.38 6.97 -7.36
C PHE A 339 11.06 7.92 -6.21
N SER A 340 10.41 7.47 -5.14
CA SER A 340 10.26 8.25 -3.91
C SER A 340 11.60 8.49 -3.22
N SER A 341 12.65 7.75 -3.58
CA SER A 341 14.02 7.97 -3.08
C SER A 341 14.69 9.22 -3.68
N THR A 342 14.27 9.68 -4.87
CA THR A 342 14.92 10.74 -5.66
C THR A 342 14.06 12.00 -5.79
N MET A 343 13.45 12.46 -4.70
CA MET A 343 12.63 13.69 -4.70
C MET A 343 13.49 14.94 -4.54
N HIS A 344 13.11 16.04 -5.21
CA HIS A 344 13.78 17.34 -5.09
C HIS A 344 12.96 18.38 -4.30
N SER A 345 11.69 18.08 -4.02
CA SER A 345 10.85 18.85 -3.11
C SER A 345 9.88 17.93 -2.35
N MET A 346 9.20 18.46 -1.33
CA MET A 346 8.12 17.71 -0.69
C MET A 346 6.85 17.76 -1.55
N ALA A 347 6.15 16.64 -1.67
CA ALA A 347 4.94 16.53 -2.48
C ALA A 347 3.87 17.59 -2.10
N PRO A 348 3.28 18.32 -3.08
CA PRO A 348 2.21 19.28 -2.81
C PRO A 348 1.01 18.68 -2.06
N THR A 349 0.60 17.45 -2.40
CA THR A 349 -0.48 16.72 -1.73
C THR A 349 -0.23 16.55 -0.23
N LEU A 350 1.01 16.21 0.16
CA LEU A 350 1.40 16.14 1.57
C LEU A 350 1.28 17.52 2.25
N LEU A 351 1.81 18.56 1.61
CA LEU A 351 1.79 19.92 2.17
C LEU A 351 0.35 20.44 2.36
N ARG A 352 -0.56 20.13 1.43
CA ARG A 352 -2.00 20.42 1.58
C ARG A 352 -2.60 19.62 2.75
N SER A 353 -2.28 18.34 2.86
CA SER A 353 -2.81 17.45 3.90
C SER A 353 -2.43 17.92 5.32
N VAL A 354 -1.15 18.25 5.55
CA VAL A 354 -0.72 18.73 6.87
C VAL A 354 -1.34 20.09 7.24
N LYS A 355 -1.62 20.95 6.25
CA LYS A 355 -2.38 22.20 6.45
C LYS A 355 -3.83 21.94 6.82
N LYS A 356 -4.51 21.02 6.14
CA LYS A 356 -5.89 20.59 6.49
C LYS A 356 -5.96 20.08 7.94
N ARG A 357 -4.90 19.43 8.42
CA ARG A 357 -4.77 18.97 9.81
C ARG A 357 -4.34 20.04 10.83
N GLY A 358 -4.29 21.30 10.43
CA GLY A 358 -4.12 22.44 11.33
C GLY A 358 -2.71 23.02 11.43
N LEU A 359 -1.77 22.60 10.57
CA LEU A 359 -0.48 23.30 10.48
C LEU A 359 -0.64 24.64 9.76
N ASP A 360 -0.04 25.68 10.32
CA ASP A 360 0.08 26.99 9.68
C ASP A 360 1.27 27.05 8.71
N ASP A 361 1.35 28.15 7.95
CA ASP A 361 2.41 28.34 6.95
C ASP A 361 3.82 28.27 7.55
N ALA A 362 4.01 28.80 8.77
CA ALA A 362 5.30 28.76 9.45
C ALA A 362 5.72 27.33 9.82
N ALA A 363 4.78 26.48 10.25
CA ALA A 363 5.06 25.08 10.52
C ALA A 363 5.34 24.28 9.24
N VAL A 364 4.63 24.58 8.16
CA VAL A 364 4.85 23.95 6.84
C VAL A 364 6.19 24.36 6.23
N GLU A 365 6.60 25.62 6.39
CA GLU A 365 7.93 26.10 6.01
C GLU A 365 9.01 25.38 6.83
N LYS A 366 8.80 25.24 8.14
CA LYS A 366 9.74 24.55 9.01
C LYS A 366 9.88 23.06 8.69
N LEU A 367 8.76 22.39 8.36
CA LEU A 367 8.76 21.01 7.90
C LEU A 367 9.69 20.83 6.69
N GLN A 368 9.54 21.70 5.69
CA GLN A 368 10.38 21.67 4.49
C GLN A 368 11.84 22.04 4.77
N GLU A 369 12.11 23.01 5.66
CA GLU A 369 13.46 23.35 6.11
C GLU A 369 14.16 22.12 6.72
N ILE A 370 13.47 21.41 7.62
CA ILE A 370 13.98 20.20 8.26
C ILE A 370 14.17 19.08 7.24
N TRP A 371 13.25 18.90 6.29
CA TRP A 371 13.37 17.91 5.22
C TRP A 371 14.63 18.12 4.36
N ARG A 372 15.01 19.39 4.11
CA ARG A 372 16.23 19.77 3.37
C ARG A 372 17.54 19.60 4.15
N THR A 373 17.50 19.21 5.42
CA THR A 373 18.73 18.90 6.16
C THR A 373 19.26 17.52 5.78
N ASP A 374 20.55 17.27 5.96
CA ASP A 374 21.18 15.98 5.62
C ASP A 374 21.30 15.04 6.83
N VAL A 375 20.71 15.40 7.97
CA VAL A 375 20.69 14.53 9.16
C VAL A 375 19.81 13.31 8.91
N PRO A 376 20.05 12.20 9.65
CA PRO A 376 19.22 11.01 9.57
C PRO A 376 17.72 11.29 9.77
N MET A 377 16.89 10.51 9.08
CA MET A 377 15.43 10.62 9.09
C MET A 377 14.82 10.71 10.51
N ARG A 378 15.32 9.92 11.47
CA ARG A 378 14.84 9.96 12.86
C ARG A 378 15.11 11.30 13.53
N GLU A 379 16.25 11.92 13.25
CA GLU A 379 16.60 13.23 13.78
C GLU A 379 15.73 14.33 13.16
N ARG A 380 15.39 14.23 11.87
CA ARG A 380 14.42 15.13 11.21
C ARG A 380 13.04 15.04 11.88
N GLN A 381 12.55 13.83 12.13
CA GLN A 381 11.29 13.60 12.82
C GLN A 381 11.30 14.22 14.22
N GLN A 382 12.34 13.95 15.02
CA GLN A 382 12.48 14.51 16.36
C GLN A 382 12.58 16.03 16.35
N ALA A 383 13.32 16.62 15.41
CA ALA A 383 13.44 18.07 15.26
C ALA A 383 12.09 18.73 14.95
N PHE A 384 11.27 18.09 14.09
CA PHE A 384 9.96 18.63 13.75
C PHE A 384 8.96 18.49 14.89
N ILE A 385 8.95 17.34 15.57
CA ILE A 385 8.14 17.13 16.79
C ILE A 385 8.49 18.19 17.85
N ALA A 386 9.78 18.37 18.14
CA ALA A 386 10.24 19.36 19.12
C ALA A 386 9.86 20.80 18.72
N TYR A 387 9.87 21.13 17.43
CA TYR A 387 9.39 22.42 16.94
C TYR A 387 7.89 22.62 17.18
N LEU A 388 7.06 21.60 16.89
CA LEU A 388 5.62 21.67 17.12
C LEU A 388 5.30 21.83 18.61
N GLU A 389 5.92 21.01 19.46
CA GLU A 389 5.77 21.07 20.92
C GLU A 389 6.23 22.43 21.48
N GLY A 390 7.35 22.96 20.99
CA GLY A 390 7.84 24.29 21.36
C GLY A 390 6.89 25.44 20.99
N ARG A 391 5.99 25.21 20.03
CA ARG A 391 4.91 26.13 19.64
C ARG A 391 3.57 25.82 20.32
N GLY A 392 3.51 24.81 21.19
CA GLY A 392 2.26 24.34 21.81
C GLY A 392 1.31 23.65 20.83
N ILE A 393 1.81 23.22 19.67
CA ILE A 393 1.04 22.45 18.68
C ILE A 393 1.19 20.98 19.04
N ASN A 394 0.08 20.29 19.32
CA ASN A 394 0.09 18.86 19.60
C ASN A 394 0.50 18.09 18.33
N PRO A 395 1.65 17.37 18.29
CA PRO A 395 2.05 16.58 17.12
C PRO A 395 1.04 15.51 16.73
N GLY A 396 0.21 15.05 17.68
CA GLY A 396 -0.84 14.06 17.47
C GLY A 396 -1.87 14.46 16.41
N ILE A 397 -2.05 15.75 16.12
CA ILE A 397 -2.96 16.21 15.04
C ILE A 397 -2.53 15.68 13.66
N LEU A 398 -1.25 15.35 13.49
CA LEU A 398 -0.72 14.82 12.25
C LEU A 398 -0.91 13.31 12.10
N GLY A 399 -1.21 12.58 13.18
CA GLY A 399 -1.28 11.12 13.17
C GLY A 399 -0.03 10.51 12.53
N SER A 400 -0.21 9.58 11.58
CA SER A 400 0.90 8.97 10.84
C SER A 400 1.68 9.94 9.93
N LEU A 401 1.10 11.09 9.56
CA LEU A 401 1.75 12.02 8.61
C LEU A 401 3.08 12.56 9.12
N ALA A 402 3.24 12.74 10.44
CA ALA A 402 4.49 13.20 11.03
C ALA A 402 5.67 12.26 10.68
N HIS A 403 5.42 10.95 10.61
CA HIS A 403 6.42 9.96 10.22
C HIS A 403 6.55 9.85 8.70
N LEU A 404 5.43 9.75 7.98
CA LEU A 404 5.42 9.56 6.52
C LEU A 404 6.09 10.72 5.76
N SER A 405 6.00 11.95 6.30
CA SER A 405 6.64 13.15 5.73
C SER A 405 8.14 13.02 5.50
N PHE A 406 8.84 12.17 6.27
CA PHE A 406 10.29 11.98 6.14
C PHE A 406 10.68 10.58 5.66
N ASN A 407 9.78 9.60 5.74
CA ASN A 407 10.06 8.22 5.34
C ASN A 407 9.85 7.99 3.83
N MET A 408 8.90 8.69 3.22
CA MET A 408 8.49 8.48 1.83
C MET A 408 9.05 9.53 0.88
N GLN A 409 9.96 10.39 1.37
CA GLN A 409 10.49 11.52 0.59
C GLN A 409 12.01 11.60 0.68
N GLY A 410 12.67 10.75 -0.09
CA GLY A 410 14.12 10.71 -0.22
C GLY A 410 14.68 11.89 -1.00
N ARG A 411 16.00 12.10 -0.89
CA ARG A 411 16.73 13.22 -1.52
C ARG A 411 17.97 12.73 -2.27
N VAL A 412 17.92 11.50 -2.78
CA VAL A 412 19.00 10.84 -3.51
C VAL A 412 19.17 11.50 -4.88
N ASP A 413 20.40 11.61 -5.37
CA ASP A 413 20.65 12.10 -6.73
C ASP A 413 20.13 11.07 -7.74
N VAL A 414 19.31 11.52 -8.69
CA VAL A 414 18.76 10.68 -9.77
C VAL A 414 19.82 9.86 -10.51
N ARG A 415 21.04 10.40 -10.65
CA ARG A 415 22.14 9.74 -11.38
C ARG A 415 22.62 8.46 -10.71
N GLU A 416 22.36 8.29 -9.40
CA GLU A 416 22.77 7.08 -8.69
C GLU A 416 22.06 5.82 -9.24
N TRP A 417 20.91 5.94 -9.90
CA TRP A 417 20.26 4.81 -10.56
C TRP A 417 21.12 4.19 -11.66
N SER A 418 21.92 5.00 -12.35
CA SER A 418 22.82 4.54 -13.41
C SER A 418 23.93 3.63 -12.88
N ASP A 419 24.26 3.69 -11.59
CA ASP A 419 25.27 2.82 -10.97
C ASP A 419 24.82 1.36 -10.87
N ILE A 420 23.51 1.11 -10.92
CA ILE A 420 22.93 -0.24 -10.79
C ILE A 420 21.97 -0.60 -11.93
N MET A 421 21.90 0.19 -13.01
CA MET A 421 20.92 -0.01 -14.09
C MET A 421 20.83 -1.46 -14.61
N PRO A 422 21.94 -2.20 -14.84
CA PRO A 422 21.87 -3.59 -15.29
C PRO A 422 21.21 -4.56 -14.29
N GLN A 423 21.11 -4.16 -13.03
CA GLN A 423 20.50 -4.92 -11.94
C GLN A 423 19.04 -4.52 -11.69
N ILE A 424 18.52 -3.46 -12.33
CA ILE A 424 17.13 -3.04 -12.17
C ILE A 424 16.23 -3.91 -13.03
N LEU A 425 15.34 -4.66 -12.37
CA LEU A 425 14.45 -5.63 -13.01
C LEU A 425 13.05 -5.06 -13.27
N HIS A 426 12.65 -4.10 -12.45
CA HIS A 426 11.33 -3.47 -12.45
C HIS A 426 11.42 -2.09 -11.79
N VAL A 427 10.44 -1.22 -12.03
CA VAL A 427 10.40 0.12 -11.46
C VAL A 427 9.03 0.43 -10.89
N HIS A 428 9.01 0.89 -9.65
CA HIS A 428 7.89 1.63 -9.07
C HIS A 428 8.09 3.12 -9.36
N ALA A 429 7.40 3.61 -10.38
CA ALA A 429 7.32 5.02 -10.72
C ALA A 429 6.40 5.75 -9.73
N LYS A 430 6.89 5.90 -8.49
CA LYS A 430 6.21 6.62 -7.41
C LYS A 430 5.94 8.06 -7.78
N PHE A 431 4.74 8.54 -7.49
CA PHE A 431 4.38 9.95 -7.66
C PHE A 431 3.22 10.34 -6.76
N TYR A 432 3.00 11.65 -6.62
CA TYR A 432 2.04 12.19 -5.66
C TYR A 432 1.04 13.15 -6.27
N ASP A 433 1.45 13.92 -7.28
CA ASP A 433 0.60 14.90 -7.95
C ASP A 433 1.00 15.04 -9.43
N ILE A 434 0.07 15.52 -10.27
CA ILE A 434 0.38 15.94 -11.65
C ILE A 434 -0.25 17.30 -11.85
N ASP A 435 0.58 18.30 -12.11
CA ASP A 435 0.15 19.69 -12.24
C ASP A 435 -0.56 19.99 -13.56
N GLU A 436 -0.94 21.26 -13.75
CA GLU A 436 -1.64 21.74 -14.94
C GLU A 436 -0.81 21.68 -16.23
N HIS A 437 0.52 21.55 -16.12
CA HIS A 437 1.43 21.36 -17.24
C HIS A 437 1.69 19.88 -17.55
N GLY A 438 1.15 18.98 -16.72
CA GLY A 438 1.34 17.55 -16.85
C GLY A 438 2.72 17.11 -16.35
N ASP A 439 3.30 17.82 -15.38
CA ASP A 439 4.55 17.46 -14.71
C ASP A 439 4.29 17.02 -13.26
N GLU A 440 5.21 16.22 -12.71
CA GLU A 440 5.25 15.87 -11.29
C GLU A 440 6.10 16.93 -10.55
N PRO A 441 5.55 17.73 -9.61
CA PRO A 441 6.27 18.87 -9.02
C PRO A 441 7.42 18.56 -8.04
N ALA A 442 7.49 17.35 -7.53
CA ALA A 442 8.40 16.89 -6.49
C ALA A 442 9.43 15.87 -6.98
N ILE A 443 9.18 15.21 -8.11
CA ILE A 443 10.04 14.19 -8.71
C ILE A 443 10.35 14.59 -10.16
N ASP A 444 11.63 14.74 -10.49
CA ASP A 444 12.08 15.09 -11.84
C ASP A 444 12.01 13.86 -12.77
N TYR A 445 10.80 13.55 -13.21
CA TYR A 445 10.53 12.42 -14.11
C TYR A 445 11.27 12.52 -15.43
N ARG A 446 11.58 13.73 -15.89
CA ARG A 446 12.32 13.94 -17.13
C ARG A 446 13.76 13.47 -16.96
N ALA A 447 14.44 13.92 -15.92
CA ALA A 447 15.80 13.50 -15.60
C ALA A 447 15.87 12.00 -15.30
N ILE A 448 14.93 11.46 -14.53
CA ILE A 448 14.88 10.02 -14.24
C ILE A 448 14.68 9.21 -15.52
N THR A 449 13.70 9.58 -16.35
CA THR A 449 13.45 8.87 -17.62
C THR A 449 14.70 8.89 -18.50
N GLU A 450 15.41 10.03 -18.57
CA GLU A 450 16.65 10.14 -19.32
C GLU A 450 17.73 9.15 -18.86
N GLU A 451 17.96 9.01 -17.55
CA GLU A 451 18.92 8.04 -17.01
C GLU A 451 18.51 6.59 -17.38
N PHE A 452 17.22 6.25 -17.28
CA PHE A 452 16.72 4.91 -17.60
C PHE A 452 16.79 4.57 -19.10
N VAL A 453 16.49 5.54 -19.97
CA VAL A 453 16.64 5.37 -21.42
C VAL A 453 18.11 5.19 -21.79
N ARG A 454 19.00 6.06 -21.30
CA ARG A 454 20.45 5.99 -21.57
C ARG A 454 21.08 4.73 -21.00
N GLY A 455 20.60 4.30 -19.85
CA GLY A 455 21.05 3.08 -19.18
C GLY A 455 20.52 1.78 -19.81
N GLY A 456 19.61 1.87 -20.78
CA GLY A 456 19.11 0.71 -21.53
C GLY A 456 18.09 -0.14 -20.77
N PHE A 457 17.36 0.44 -19.82
CA PHE A 457 16.25 -0.26 -19.15
C PHE A 457 15.18 -0.66 -20.17
N SER A 458 14.67 -1.89 -20.04
CA SER A 458 13.69 -2.49 -20.97
C SER A 458 12.56 -3.24 -20.27
N GLY A 459 12.42 -3.08 -18.96
CA GLY A 459 11.39 -3.72 -18.14
C GLY A 459 10.08 -2.93 -18.09
N TYR A 460 9.31 -3.14 -17.02
CA TYR A 460 8.13 -2.37 -16.72
C TYR A 460 8.46 -1.21 -15.77
N MET A 461 7.97 -0.03 -16.12
CA MET A 461 7.86 1.13 -15.24
C MET A 461 6.40 1.27 -14.79
N SER A 462 6.09 0.69 -13.64
CA SER A 462 4.76 0.69 -13.05
C SER A 462 4.52 1.98 -12.29
N SER A 463 3.53 2.77 -12.73
CA SER A 463 3.01 3.89 -11.95
C SER A 463 2.53 3.41 -10.59
N GLU A 464 3.01 4.08 -9.53
CA GLU A 464 2.61 3.82 -8.15
C GLU A 464 2.20 5.12 -7.47
N TRP A 465 0.90 5.45 -7.51
CA TRP A 465 0.43 6.68 -6.88
C TRP A 465 0.34 6.52 -5.36
N GLU A 466 1.16 7.28 -4.63
CA GLU A 466 1.17 7.29 -3.16
C GLU A 466 0.44 8.48 -2.53
N GLY A 467 -0.19 9.31 -3.37
CA GLY A 467 -1.00 10.42 -2.86
C GLY A 467 -2.18 9.96 -1.99
N HIS A 468 -2.66 8.71 -2.10
CA HIS A 468 -3.69 8.15 -1.20
C HIS A 468 -3.25 8.09 0.26
N ALA A 469 -1.96 8.23 0.57
CA ALA A 469 -1.48 8.40 1.93
C ALA A 469 -1.83 9.77 2.54
N PHE A 470 -2.18 10.74 1.69
CA PHE A 470 -2.28 12.17 2.01
C PHE A 470 -3.59 12.81 1.54
N ALA A 471 -4.22 12.27 0.51
CA ALA A 471 -5.49 12.70 -0.04
C ALA A 471 -6.65 11.92 0.58
N ASP A 472 -7.79 12.59 0.75
CA ASP A 472 -9.01 11.95 1.22
C ASP A 472 -9.66 11.15 0.07
N LEU A 473 -10.41 10.10 0.42
CA LEU A 473 -11.14 9.29 -0.55
C LEU A 473 -12.07 10.17 -1.40
N GLY A 474 -11.90 10.12 -2.72
CA GLY A 474 -12.66 10.91 -3.68
C GLY A 474 -12.21 12.35 -3.91
N GLU A 475 -11.12 12.79 -3.26
CA GLU A 475 -10.52 14.10 -3.55
C GLU A 475 -9.96 14.16 -4.97
N VAL A 476 -9.44 13.03 -5.48
CA VAL A 476 -8.90 12.87 -6.85
C VAL A 476 -9.28 11.49 -7.39
N ASP A 477 -9.30 11.33 -8.72
CA ASP A 477 -9.32 10.00 -9.36
C ASP A 477 -7.85 9.54 -9.56
N PRO A 478 -7.36 8.55 -8.80
CA PRO A 478 -5.98 8.10 -8.90
C PRO A 478 -5.64 7.48 -10.26
N LEU A 479 -6.61 6.86 -10.94
CA LEU A 479 -6.37 6.23 -12.24
C LEU A 479 -6.23 7.30 -13.33
N VAL A 480 -6.97 8.41 -13.23
CA VAL A 480 -6.73 9.58 -14.09
C VAL A 480 -5.34 10.18 -13.85
N LEU A 481 -4.87 10.26 -12.59
CA LEU A 481 -3.51 10.71 -12.30
C LEU A 481 -2.45 9.77 -12.89
N VAL A 482 -2.66 8.45 -12.82
CA VAL A 482 -1.79 7.46 -13.47
C VAL A 482 -1.76 7.67 -14.99
N GLN A 483 -2.92 7.87 -15.62
CA GLN A 483 -3.01 8.13 -17.06
C GLN A 483 -2.18 9.37 -17.46
N ARG A 484 -2.25 10.44 -16.67
CA ARG A 484 -1.44 11.66 -16.89
C ARG A 484 0.05 11.41 -16.67
N GLN A 485 0.43 10.62 -15.67
CA GLN A 485 1.83 10.24 -15.43
C GLN A 485 2.39 9.39 -16.59
N HIS A 486 1.59 8.47 -17.16
CA HIS A 486 1.99 7.73 -18.36
C HIS A 486 2.30 8.67 -19.52
N ALA A 487 1.47 9.70 -19.71
CA ALA A 487 1.71 10.72 -20.73
C ALA A 487 3.02 11.51 -20.46
N LEU A 488 3.29 11.90 -19.22
CA LEU A 488 4.55 12.53 -18.80
C LEU A 488 5.78 11.66 -19.11
N ILE A 489 5.73 10.37 -18.76
CA ILE A 489 6.84 9.45 -19.00
C ILE A 489 7.04 9.24 -20.51
N ARG A 490 5.97 9.06 -21.29
CA ARG A 490 6.05 8.94 -22.75
C ARG A 490 6.60 10.19 -23.42
N ARG A 491 6.18 11.38 -22.98
CA ARG A 491 6.77 12.65 -23.43
C ARG A 491 8.27 12.66 -23.18
N SER A 492 8.68 12.33 -21.96
CA SER A 492 10.10 12.30 -21.56
C SER A 492 10.91 11.29 -22.37
N MET A 493 10.42 10.06 -22.57
CA MET A 493 11.08 9.04 -23.39
C MET A 493 11.34 9.53 -24.82
N ARG A 494 10.31 10.11 -25.45
CA ARG A 494 10.36 10.56 -26.85
C ARG A 494 11.23 11.78 -27.04
N GLU A 495 11.26 12.70 -26.07
CA GLU A 495 12.21 13.81 -26.08
C GLU A 495 13.66 13.32 -26.05
N VAL A 496 13.97 12.34 -25.21
CA VAL A 496 15.32 11.76 -25.12
C VAL A 496 15.69 11.08 -26.44
N GLN A 497 14.77 10.32 -27.05
CA GLN A 497 15.00 9.67 -28.35
C GLN A 497 15.17 10.66 -29.51
N ALA A 498 14.48 11.80 -29.49
CA ALA A 498 14.61 12.82 -30.53
C ALA A 498 15.95 13.58 -30.46
N LEU A 499 16.64 13.53 -29.31
CA LEU A 499 17.95 14.15 -29.09
C LEU A 499 19.13 13.21 -29.36
N ALA A 500 18.89 11.90 -29.45
CA ALA A 500 19.87 10.85 -29.73
C ALA A 500 20.06 10.65 -31.24
#